data_AF-A0AAU9UVY3-F1
#
_entry.id   AF-A0AAU9UVY3-F1
#
_cell.length_a   1.000
_cell.length_b   1.000
_cell.length_c   1.000
_cell.angle_alpha   90.00
_cell.angle_beta   90.00
_cell.angle_gamma   90.00
#
_symmetry.space_group_name_H-M   'P 1'
#
loop_
_entity.id
_entity.type
_entity.pdbx_description
1 polymer ?
#
loop_
_entity_poly.entity_id
_entity_poly.type
_entity_poly.pdbx_seq_one_letter_code
_entity_poly.pdbx_strand_id
1 'polypeptide(L)'
;MDENSDPLFPIESKSRFTLEKNEPALLSPVETMIIHININSRMYCITHLENQNRYITLKAEALEQRNAELEQQLLGDLVEISGIPDINDGDLPKIVDNVLEKFGVSKEDVLAIKRLPSRKTGYGQIHIRVRQETVRQRIISSARNTTLIGKDIIPNITGPPATEKIYIREALTPYLKNLLWQAKQELKSSYKYIWIREGRLFVRKNENTKVFKIRTQSDIQSLQSNAK
;
A
#
# COMPACT_ATOMS: atom_id res chain seq x y z
N MET A 1 36.57 22.82 4.37
CA MET A 1 36.29 21.77 3.37
C MET A 1 34.80 21.68 3.21
N ASP A 2 34.12 22.44 2.37
CA ASP A 2 34.41 23.49 1.41
C ASP A 2 33.03 24.17 1.25
N GLU A 3 32.91 25.45 1.59
CA GLU A 3 33.05 26.60 0.68
C GLU A 3 31.74 26.98 -0.01
N ASN A 4 31.39 28.26 0.23
CA ASN A 4 30.75 29.19 -0.70
C ASN A 4 29.26 28.96 -1.02
N SER A 5 28.37 29.95 -0.89
CA SER A 5 28.52 31.36 -0.54
C SER A 5 27.11 31.94 -0.56
N ASP A 6 26.64 32.44 0.58
CA ASP A 6 25.72 33.57 0.59
C ASP A 6 26.51 34.81 0.11
N PRO A 7 25.95 35.65 -0.76
CA PRO A 7 26.24 37.07 -0.68
C PRO A 7 24.93 37.83 -0.50
N LEU A 8 24.77 38.50 0.64
CA LEU A 8 25.12 39.92 0.79
C LEU A 8 24.38 40.80 -0.23
N PHE A 9 23.16 41.21 0.13
CA PHE A 9 22.64 42.49 -0.34
C PHE A 9 22.80 43.53 0.78
N PRO A 10 23.73 44.48 0.64
CA PRO A 10 23.79 45.64 1.51
C PRO A 10 22.55 46.52 1.26
N ILE A 11 21.88 46.87 2.35
CA ILE A 11 20.85 47.90 2.37
C ILE A 11 21.52 49.28 2.27
N GLU A 12 20.99 50.10 1.37
CA GLU A 12 21.18 51.54 1.18
C GLU A 12 22.41 52.06 0.41
N SER A 13 22.17 52.45 -0.83
CA SER A 13 22.56 53.77 -1.31
C SER A 13 21.34 54.48 -1.87
N LYS A 14 20.97 55.62 -1.28
CA LYS A 14 19.91 56.51 -1.76
C LYS A 14 20.37 57.19 -3.05
N SER A 15 20.30 56.47 -4.17
CA SER A 15 20.20 57.09 -5.47
C SER A 15 18.77 57.60 -5.63
N ARG A 16 18.62 58.92 -5.66
CA ARG A 16 17.37 59.61 -5.96
C ARG A 16 17.06 59.35 -7.44
N PHE A 17 16.52 58.16 -7.75
CA PHE A 17 16.03 57.84 -9.08
C PHE A 17 14.84 58.74 -9.37
N THR A 18 15.08 59.79 -10.15
CA THR A 18 14.04 60.49 -10.87
C THR A 18 13.29 59.46 -11.70
N LEU A 19 12.02 59.24 -11.39
CA LEU A 19 11.09 58.58 -12.30
C LEU A 19 10.93 59.51 -13.52
N GLU A 20 11.89 59.46 -14.44
CA GLU A 20 11.61 59.80 -15.82
C GLU A 20 10.51 58.82 -16.24
N LYS A 21 9.32 59.37 -16.50
CA LYS A 21 8.27 58.68 -17.23
C LYS A 21 8.78 58.45 -18.65
N ASN A 22 9.69 57.50 -18.83
CA ASN A 22 9.87 56.88 -20.13
C ASN A 22 8.59 56.10 -20.38
N GLU A 23 7.66 56.73 -21.11
CA GLU A 23 6.62 55.98 -21.80
C GLU A 23 7.32 54.87 -22.58
N PRO A 24 6.94 53.59 -22.40
CA PRO A 24 7.54 52.52 -23.17
C PRO A 24 7.29 52.84 -24.65
N ALA A 25 8.36 52.97 -25.43
CA ALA A 25 8.26 53.18 -26.87
C ALA A 25 7.32 52.12 -27.44
N LEU A 26 6.25 52.56 -28.12
CA LEU A 26 5.31 51.66 -28.77
C LEU A 26 6.07 50.81 -29.79
N LEU A 27 6.12 49.50 -29.55
CA LEU A 27 6.72 48.54 -30.47
C LEU A 27 6.09 48.68 -31.85
N SER A 28 6.89 48.57 -32.90
CA SER A 28 6.38 48.58 -34.25
C SER A 28 5.38 47.43 -34.45
N PRO A 29 4.44 47.55 -35.42
CA PRO A 29 3.50 46.47 -35.74
C PRO A 29 4.20 45.14 -36.05
N VAL A 30 5.39 45.18 -36.67
CA VAL A 30 6.20 44.00 -36.99
C VAL A 30 6.78 43.36 -35.73
N GLU A 31 7.36 44.14 -34.83
CA GLU A 31 7.89 43.62 -33.55
C GLU A 31 6.79 42.98 -32.71
N THR A 32 5.61 43.61 -32.69
CA THR A 32 4.44 43.09 -31.98
C THR A 32 3.94 41.77 -32.60
N MET A 33 3.96 41.65 -33.93
CA MET A 33 3.62 40.41 -34.64
C MET A 33 4.61 39.27 -34.33
N ILE A 34 5.92 39.56 -34.33
CA ILE A 34 6.95 38.57 -33.98
C ILE A 34 6.77 38.08 -32.54
N ILE A 35 6.49 38.98 -31.60
CA ILE A 35 6.23 38.62 -30.20
C ILE A 35 5.00 37.72 -30.10
N HIS A 36 3.89 38.03 -30.79
CA HIS A 36 2.69 37.19 -30.79
C HIS A 36 2.96 35.78 -31.34
N ILE A 37 3.71 35.67 -32.44
CA ILE A 37 4.09 34.37 -33.01
C ILE A 37 4.92 33.56 -32.01
N ASN A 38 5.90 34.20 -31.36
CA ASN A 38 6.73 33.55 -30.34
C ASN A 38 5.93 33.12 -29.11
N ILE A 39 5.00 33.96 -28.63
CA ILE A 39 4.11 33.63 -27.52
C ILE A 39 3.22 32.45 -27.89
N ASN A 40 2.61 32.46 -29.07
CA ASN A 40 1.76 31.37 -29.53
C ASN A 40 2.56 30.07 -29.64
N SER A 41 3.74 30.10 -30.24
CA SER A 41 4.63 28.93 -30.33
C SER A 41 5.00 28.38 -28.95
N ARG A 42 5.33 29.26 -27.99
CA ARG A 42 5.62 28.86 -26.60
C ARG A 42 4.39 28.27 -25.91
N MET A 43 3.21 28.85 -26.14
CA MET A 43 1.95 28.33 -25.60
C MET A 43 1.69 26.91 -26.11
N TYR A 44 1.86 26.67 -27.42
CA TYR A 44 1.76 25.33 -28.00
C TYR A 44 2.75 24.35 -27.36
N CYS A 45 4.01 24.75 -27.18
CA CYS A 45 5.01 23.91 -26.50
C CYS A 45 4.61 23.58 -25.06
N ILE A 46 4.12 24.56 -24.29
CA ILE A 46 3.67 24.35 -22.90
C ILE A 46 2.51 23.35 -22.87
N THR A 47 1.46 23.56 -23.67
CA THR A 47 0.32 22.66 -23.74
C THR A 47 0.73 21.25 -24.19
N HIS A 48 1.70 21.13 -25.10
CA HIS A 48 2.22 19.84 -25.52
C HIS A 48 2.94 19.11 -24.37
N LEU A 49 3.83 19.81 -23.66
CA LEU A 49 4.57 19.26 -22.52
C LEU A 49 3.64 18.87 -21.36
N GLU A 50 2.63 19.68 -21.07
CA GLU A 50 1.60 19.36 -20.07
C GLU A 50 0.85 18.08 -20.40
N ASN A 51 0.46 17.91 -21.67
CA ASN A 51 -0.20 16.69 -22.13
C ASN A 51 0.72 15.47 -22.06
N GLN A 52 1.99 15.62 -22.42
CA GLN A 52 2.98 14.56 -22.28
C GLN A 52 3.20 14.17 -20.82
N ASN A 53 3.36 15.15 -19.93
CA ASN A 53 3.50 14.90 -18.49
C ASN A 53 2.29 14.15 -17.94
N ARG A 54 1.07 14.61 -18.26
CA ARG A 54 -0.16 13.92 -17.87
C ARG A 54 -0.20 12.48 -18.37
N TYR A 55 0.16 12.25 -19.63
CA TYR A 55 0.22 10.90 -20.21
C TYR A 55 1.24 10.00 -19.49
N ILE A 56 2.44 10.53 -19.22
CA ILE A 56 3.50 9.79 -18.52
C ILE A 56 3.05 9.45 -17.10
N THR A 57 2.48 10.40 -16.36
CA THR A 57 1.95 10.17 -15.01
C THR A 57 0.89 9.07 -15.00
N LEU A 58 -0.11 9.14 -15.87
CA LEU A 58 -1.15 8.11 -15.97
C LEU A 58 -0.56 6.72 -16.29
N LYS A 59 0.44 6.67 -17.17
CA LYS A 59 1.12 5.42 -17.51
C LYS A 59 1.91 4.87 -16.33
N ALA A 60 2.61 5.72 -15.58
CA ALA A 60 3.34 5.33 -14.38
C ALA A 60 2.40 4.74 -13.33
N GLU A 61 1.30 5.43 -13.01
CA GLU A 61 0.27 4.96 -12.08
C GLU A 61 -0.30 3.59 -12.49
N ALA A 62 -0.61 3.41 -13.77
CA ALA A 62 -1.12 2.13 -14.28
C ALA A 62 -0.10 0.99 -14.13
N LEU A 63 1.19 1.28 -14.35
CA LEU A 63 2.28 0.31 -14.19
C LEU A 63 2.52 -0.02 -12.72
N GLU A 64 2.53 0.97 -11.83
CA GLU A 64 2.67 0.78 -10.38
C GLU A 64 1.52 -0.08 -9.84
N GLN A 65 0.27 0.22 -10.25
CA GLN A 65 -0.89 -0.58 -9.88
C GLN A 65 -0.75 -2.03 -10.36
N ARG A 66 -0.29 -2.25 -11.60
CA ARG A 66 -0.07 -3.59 -12.13
C ARG A 66 1.05 -4.32 -11.37
N ASN A 67 2.13 -3.63 -11.02
CA ASN A 67 3.23 -4.20 -10.26
C ASN A 67 2.76 -4.63 -8.86
N ALA A 68 2.00 -3.78 -8.17
CA ALA A 68 1.42 -4.11 -6.87
C ALA A 68 0.48 -5.33 -6.94
N GLU A 69 -0.31 -5.46 -8.01
CA GLU A 69 -1.15 -6.65 -8.23
C GLU A 69 -0.31 -7.91 -8.46
N LEU A 70 0.78 -7.83 -9.22
CA LEU A 70 1.70 -8.96 -9.46
C LEU A 70 2.44 -9.38 -8.18
N GLU A 71 2.97 -8.43 -7.40
CA GLU A 71 3.62 -8.73 -6.11
C GLU A 71 2.67 -9.46 -5.17
N GLN A 72 1.41 -9.05 -5.13
CA GLN A 72 0.40 -9.71 -4.30
C GLN A 72 0.03 -11.10 -4.84
N GLN A 73 0.06 -11.31 -6.15
CA GLN A 73 -0.14 -12.64 -6.75
C GLN A 73 0.99 -13.61 -6.40
N LEU A 74 2.23 -13.14 -6.24
CA LEU A 74 3.35 -13.97 -5.79
C LEU A 74 3.18 -14.50 -4.36
N LEU A 75 2.26 -13.91 -3.59
CA LEU A 75 1.83 -14.39 -2.27
C LEU A 75 0.58 -15.29 -2.33
N GLY A 76 0.14 -15.65 -3.55
CA GLY A 76 -1.04 -16.46 -3.88
C GLY A 76 -1.12 -17.81 -3.17
N ASP A 77 0.01 -18.34 -2.77
CA ASP A 77 0.19 -19.65 -2.15
C ASP A 77 0.72 -19.55 -0.71
N LEU A 78 0.79 -18.34 -0.12
CA LEU A 78 1.28 -18.15 1.24
C LEU A 78 0.14 -17.96 2.26
N VAL A 79 0.25 -18.70 3.36
CA VAL A 79 -0.50 -18.50 4.61
C VAL A 79 0.42 -17.85 5.64
N GLU A 80 -0.05 -16.79 6.28
CA GLU A 80 0.61 -16.12 7.39
C GLU A 80 -0.01 -16.56 8.72
N ILE A 81 0.80 -17.10 9.62
CA ILE A 81 0.42 -17.46 10.99
C ILE A 81 1.12 -16.51 11.96
N SER A 82 0.37 -15.97 12.91
CA SER A 82 0.85 -15.05 13.96
C SER A 82 0.37 -15.50 15.33
N GLY A 83 1.10 -15.14 16.39
CA GLY A 83 0.76 -15.47 17.78
C GLY A 83 1.42 -16.75 18.31
N ILE A 84 2.40 -17.30 17.59
CA ILE A 84 3.21 -18.44 18.04
C ILE A 84 4.57 -17.89 18.51
N PRO A 85 5.04 -18.21 19.73
CA PRO A 85 6.32 -17.72 20.21
C PRO A 85 7.52 -18.40 19.52
N ASP A 86 8.68 -17.73 19.50
CA ASP A 86 9.91 -18.21 18.84
C ASP A 86 10.64 -19.30 19.64
N ILE A 87 10.32 -19.46 20.94
CA ILE A 87 10.92 -20.48 21.82
C ILE A 87 10.67 -21.92 21.32
N ASN A 88 9.75 -22.08 20.38
CA ASN A 88 9.38 -23.37 19.79
C ASN A 88 9.89 -23.56 18.35
N ASP A 89 10.79 -22.71 17.85
CA ASP A 89 11.22 -22.75 16.44
C ASP A 89 11.92 -24.07 16.04
N GLY A 90 12.50 -24.81 16.98
CA GLY A 90 13.07 -26.14 16.73
C GLY A 90 12.05 -27.20 16.28
N ASP A 91 10.76 -26.99 16.58
CA ASP A 91 9.65 -27.89 16.22
C ASP A 91 8.70 -27.24 15.20
N LEU A 92 9.14 -26.20 14.47
CA LEU A 92 8.29 -25.43 13.56
C LEU A 92 7.49 -26.30 12.56
N PRO A 93 8.05 -27.35 11.93
CA PRO A 93 7.27 -28.27 11.09
C PRO A 93 6.13 -28.97 11.85
N LYS A 94 6.38 -29.45 13.08
CA LYS A 94 5.35 -30.12 13.89
C LYS A 94 4.24 -29.16 14.31
N ILE A 95 4.61 -27.92 14.64
CA ILE A 95 3.64 -26.86 14.96
C ILE A 95 2.73 -26.61 13.75
N VAL A 96 3.31 -26.53 12.56
CA VAL A 96 2.52 -26.38 11.33
C VAL A 96 1.63 -27.59 11.09
N ASP A 97 2.13 -28.81 11.25
CA ASP A 97 1.33 -30.04 11.13
C ASP A 97 0.12 -30.00 12.08
N ASN A 98 0.33 -29.64 13.35
CA ASN A 98 -0.75 -29.50 14.33
C ASN A 98 -1.80 -28.45 13.90
N VAL A 99 -1.38 -27.36 13.26
CA VAL A 99 -2.31 -26.36 12.70
C VAL A 99 -3.10 -26.95 11.53
N LEU A 100 -2.45 -27.66 10.61
CA LEU A 100 -3.10 -28.24 9.44
C LEU A 100 -4.11 -29.32 9.81
N GLU A 101 -3.82 -30.12 10.83
CA GLU A 101 -4.73 -31.12 11.37
C GLU A 101 -6.06 -30.49 11.85
N LYS A 102 -6.03 -29.31 12.47
CA LYS A 102 -7.25 -28.59 12.88
C LYS A 102 -8.15 -28.22 11.69
N PHE A 103 -7.60 -28.18 10.48
CA PHE A 103 -8.33 -27.82 9.27
C PHE A 103 -8.50 -28.97 8.27
N GLY A 104 -8.06 -30.19 8.63
CA GLY A 104 -8.12 -31.35 7.75
C GLY A 104 -7.32 -31.16 6.46
N VAL A 105 -6.16 -30.49 6.54
CA VAL A 105 -5.26 -30.27 5.41
C VAL A 105 -4.08 -31.24 5.50
N SER A 106 -3.69 -31.83 4.37
CA SER A 106 -2.55 -32.74 4.32
C SER A 106 -1.24 -31.97 4.46
N LYS A 107 -0.29 -32.51 5.22
CA LYS A 107 1.09 -31.99 5.29
C LYS A 107 1.80 -32.00 3.93
N GLU A 108 1.40 -32.88 3.01
CA GLU A 108 1.95 -32.98 1.65
C GLU A 108 1.61 -31.76 0.76
N ASP A 109 0.60 -30.98 1.18
CA ASP A 109 0.26 -29.72 0.55
C ASP A 109 1.19 -28.58 0.97
N VAL A 110 2.05 -28.76 1.98
CA VAL A 110 3.04 -27.76 2.39
C VAL A 110 4.33 -27.95 1.59
N LEU A 111 4.77 -26.88 0.94
CA LEU A 111 6.00 -26.84 0.15
C LEU A 111 7.18 -26.25 0.94
N ALA A 112 6.91 -25.23 1.76
CA ALA A 112 7.95 -24.57 2.54
C ALA A 112 7.37 -23.91 3.79
N ILE A 113 8.18 -23.87 4.85
CA ILE A 113 7.86 -23.20 6.11
C ILE A 113 9.01 -22.26 6.43
N LYS A 114 8.69 -21.01 6.74
CA LYS A 114 9.70 -20.01 7.11
C LYS A 114 9.16 -19.08 8.19
N ARG A 115 9.93 -18.87 9.25
CA ARG A 115 9.69 -17.78 10.18
C ARG A 115 10.30 -16.48 9.66
N LEU A 116 9.52 -15.41 9.70
CA LEU A 116 9.95 -14.07 9.36
C LEU A 116 10.44 -13.31 10.60
N PRO A 117 11.45 -12.46 10.44
CA PRO A 117 11.89 -11.58 11.52
C PRO A 117 10.75 -10.65 11.94
N SER A 118 10.58 -10.46 13.23
CA SER A 118 9.57 -9.56 13.79
C SER A 118 10.23 -8.44 14.58
N ARG A 119 9.58 -7.27 14.57
CA ARG A 119 9.95 -6.16 15.46
C ARG A 119 9.61 -6.48 16.92
N LYS A 120 8.59 -7.30 17.15
CA LYS A 120 8.25 -7.82 18.48
C LYS A 120 9.14 -9.03 18.74
N THR A 121 10.08 -8.89 19.69
CA THR A 121 10.97 -9.98 20.11
C THR A 121 10.15 -11.21 20.52
N GLY A 122 10.52 -12.38 19.99
CA GLY A 122 9.95 -13.66 20.41
C GLY A 122 8.63 -14.04 19.73
N TYR A 123 8.13 -13.29 18.75
CA TYR A 123 6.87 -13.58 18.03
C TYR A 123 6.99 -13.26 16.54
N GLY A 124 7.93 -13.91 15.85
CA GLY A 124 8.02 -13.91 14.38
C GLY A 124 6.69 -14.25 13.72
N GLN A 125 6.42 -13.82 12.48
CA GLN A 125 5.31 -14.39 11.72
C GLN A 125 5.79 -15.67 11.03
N ILE A 126 4.96 -16.70 10.92
CA ILE A 126 5.30 -17.92 10.17
C ILE A 126 4.60 -17.84 8.82
N HIS A 127 5.38 -18.03 7.76
CA HIS A 127 4.90 -18.17 6.41
C HIS A 127 4.95 -19.64 6.00
N ILE A 128 3.80 -20.15 5.59
CA ILE A 128 3.67 -21.48 5.00
C ILE A 128 3.34 -21.29 3.53
N ARG A 129 4.17 -21.85 2.65
CA ARG A 129 3.86 -21.96 1.23
C ARG A 129 3.14 -23.28 0.99
N VAL A 130 1.96 -23.23 0.38
CA VAL A 130 1.16 -24.41 0.04
C VAL A 130 1.21 -24.69 -1.46
N ARG A 131 0.86 -25.91 -1.86
CA ARG A 131 0.93 -26.37 -3.26
C ARG A 131 -0.05 -25.65 -4.18
N GLN A 132 -1.22 -25.29 -3.65
CA GLN A 132 -2.30 -24.70 -4.44
C GLN A 132 -2.99 -23.58 -3.68
N GLU A 133 -3.43 -22.56 -4.40
CA GLU A 133 -4.23 -21.46 -3.84
C GLU A 133 -5.52 -21.97 -3.18
N THR A 134 -6.12 -23.03 -3.71
CA THR A 134 -7.33 -23.67 -3.16
C THR A 134 -7.12 -24.20 -1.73
N VAL A 135 -5.94 -24.77 -1.44
CA VAL A 135 -5.56 -25.21 -0.10
C VAL A 135 -5.45 -24.01 0.83
N ARG A 136 -4.78 -22.94 0.38
CA ARG A 136 -4.71 -21.67 1.14
C ARG A 136 -6.12 -21.17 1.47
N GLN A 137 -7.01 -21.11 0.48
CA GLN A 137 -8.39 -20.65 0.68
C GLN A 137 -9.15 -21.50 1.70
N ARG A 138 -8.96 -22.82 1.69
CA ARG A 138 -9.55 -23.73 2.68
C ARG A 138 -9.05 -23.41 4.08
N ILE A 139 -7.73 -23.29 4.26
CA ILE A 139 -7.12 -22.94 5.55
C ILE A 139 -7.67 -21.61 6.07
N ILE A 140 -7.66 -20.55 5.25
CA ILE A 140 -8.12 -19.21 5.66
C ILE A 140 -9.61 -19.22 5.99
N SER A 141 -10.43 -19.90 5.19
CA SER A 141 -11.89 -19.98 5.42
C SER A 141 -12.22 -20.73 6.70
N SER A 142 -11.56 -21.87 6.96
CA SER A 142 -11.75 -22.64 8.19
C SER A 142 -11.26 -21.86 9.43
N ALA A 143 -10.12 -21.15 9.31
CA ALA A 143 -9.57 -20.33 10.38
C ALA A 143 -10.46 -19.13 10.75
N ARG A 144 -11.26 -18.59 9.81
CA ARG A 144 -12.23 -17.52 10.14
C ARG A 144 -13.33 -17.99 11.08
N ASN A 145 -13.67 -19.27 11.05
CA ASN A 145 -14.72 -19.88 11.87
C ASN A 145 -14.19 -20.61 13.11
N THR A 146 -12.87 -20.68 13.27
CA THR A 146 -12.21 -21.43 14.36
C THR A 146 -11.35 -20.49 15.18
N THR A 147 -11.53 -20.48 16.49
CA THR A 147 -10.59 -19.79 17.39
C THR A 147 -9.54 -20.79 17.83
N LEU A 148 -8.27 -20.48 17.54
CA LEU A 148 -7.12 -21.25 17.99
C LEU A 148 -6.36 -20.45 19.05
N ILE A 149 -5.94 -21.12 20.10
CA ILE A 149 -5.02 -20.59 21.11
C ILE A 149 -3.71 -21.38 21.13
N GLY A 150 -2.67 -20.85 21.78
CA GLY A 150 -1.35 -21.49 21.88
C GLY A 150 -1.42 -22.97 22.27
N LYS A 151 -2.24 -23.30 23.28
CA LYS A 151 -2.38 -24.68 23.79
C LYS A 151 -3.01 -25.66 22.80
N ASP A 152 -3.82 -25.19 21.85
CA ASP A 152 -4.45 -26.06 20.84
C ASP A 152 -3.43 -26.62 19.84
N ILE A 153 -2.33 -25.88 19.65
CA ILE A 153 -1.29 -26.15 18.65
C ILE A 153 -0.01 -26.65 19.30
N ILE A 154 0.30 -26.20 20.52
CA ILE A 154 1.50 -26.57 21.26
C ILE A 154 1.05 -27.15 22.61
N PRO A 155 0.87 -28.47 22.75
CA PRO A 155 0.27 -29.06 23.95
C PRO A 155 1.00 -28.74 25.26
N ASN A 156 2.34 -28.64 25.20
CA ASN A 156 3.20 -28.43 26.36
C ASN A 156 3.50 -26.95 26.65
N ILE A 157 2.86 -26.02 25.93
CA ILE A 157 3.05 -24.59 26.19
C ILE A 157 2.41 -24.20 27.51
N THR A 158 3.11 -23.37 28.28
CA THR A 158 2.66 -22.89 29.60
C THR A 158 2.72 -21.37 29.68
N GLY A 159 2.11 -20.82 30.73
CA GLY A 159 2.08 -19.37 30.97
C GLY A 159 1.16 -18.61 30.00
N PRO A 160 1.34 -17.28 29.89
CA PRO A 160 0.51 -16.42 29.04
C PRO A 160 0.41 -16.90 27.56
N PRO A 161 1.48 -17.36 26.90
CA PRO A 161 1.41 -17.80 25.50
C PRO A 161 0.43 -18.96 25.26
N ALA A 162 0.11 -19.75 26.29
CA ALA A 162 -0.81 -20.87 26.16
C ALA A 162 -2.26 -20.47 25.87
N THR A 163 -2.66 -19.29 26.34
CA THR A 163 -4.02 -18.75 26.16
C THR A 163 -4.08 -17.64 25.11
N GLU A 164 -2.93 -17.23 24.55
CA GLU A 164 -2.89 -16.25 23.47
C GLU A 164 -3.51 -16.80 22.19
N LYS A 165 -4.25 -15.93 21.50
CA LYS A 165 -4.93 -16.26 20.24
C LYS A 165 -3.92 -16.35 19.09
N ILE A 166 -4.00 -17.45 18.34
CA ILE A 166 -3.30 -17.63 17.08
C ILE A 166 -4.16 -17.07 15.95
N TYR A 167 -3.53 -16.31 15.06
CA TYR A 167 -4.18 -15.74 13.90
C TYR A 167 -3.62 -16.33 12.63
N ILE A 168 -4.50 -16.76 11.75
CA ILE A 168 -4.16 -17.32 10.45
C ILE A 168 -4.81 -16.43 9.38
N ARG A 169 -3.99 -15.91 8.48
CA ARG A 169 -4.40 -14.92 7.48
C ARG A 169 -3.72 -15.20 6.15
N GLU A 170 -4.27 -14.62 5.10
CA GLU A 170 -3.59 -14.52 3.81
C GLU A 170 -2.38 -13.56 3.94
N ALA A 171 -1.27 -13.91 3.29
CA ALA A 171 -0.09 -13.05 3.26
C ALA A 171 -0.33 -11.84 2.35
N LEU A 172 0.02 -10.65 2.83
CA LEU A 172 -0.19 -9.39 2.13
C LEU A 172 1.12 -8.65 1.93
N THR A 173 1.25 -7.98 0.78
CA THR A 173 2.36 -7.05 0.53
C THR A 173 2.29 -5.87 1.51
N PRO A 174 3.42 -5.21 1.81
CA PRO A 174 3.42 -4.00 2.62
C PRO A 174 2.47 -2.92 2.07
N TYR A 175 2.40 -2.79 0.74
CA TYR A 175 1.47 -1.89 0.06
C TYR A 175 0.01 -2.19 0.44
N LEU A 176 -0.42 -3.44 0.27
CA LEU A 176 -1.81 -3.81 0.56
C LEU A 176 -2.14 -3.77 2.06
N LYS A 177 -1.17 -4.07 2.93
CA LYS A 177 -1.29 -3.88 4.40
C LYS A 177 -1.55 -2.41 4.73
N ASN A 178 -0.79 -1.50 4.11
CA ASN A 178 -0.96 -0.06 4.30
C ASN A 178 -2.31 0.42 3.75
N LEU A 179 -2.66 0.04 2.52
CA LEU A 179 -3.93 0.42 1.89
C LEU A 179 -5.15 -0.06 2.70
N LEU A 180 -5.11 -1.29 3.24
CA LEU A 180 -6.13 -1.80 4.16
C LEU A 180 -6.24 -0.96 5.42
N TRP A 181 -5.11 -0.55 6.00
CA TRP A 181 -5.10 0.30 7.20
C TRP A 181 -5.71 1.67 6.91
N GLN A 182 -5.32 2.34 5.81
CA GLN A 182 -5.87 3.63 5.39
C GLN A 182 -7.38 3.53 5.13
N ALA A 183 -7.82 2.53 4.35
CA ALA A 183 -9.24 2.31 4.09
C ALA A 183 -10.04 2.13 5.40
N LYS A 184 -9.50 1.36 6.36
CA LYS A 184 -10.15 1.19 7.68
C LYS A 184 -10.18 2.48 8.51
N GLN A 185 -9.22 3.38 8.38
CA GLN A 185 -9.28 4.64 9.12
C GLN A 185 -10.26 5.64 8.49
N GLU A 186 -10.24 5.76 7.17
CA GLU A 186 -10.96 6.80 6.45
C GLU A 186 -12.41 6.42 6.13
N LEU A 187 -12.70 5.13 5.90
CA LEU A 187 -14.01 4.67 5.46
C LEU A 187 -14.86 4.03 6.56
N LYS A 188 -14.32 3.77 7.76
CA LYS A 188 -15.06 3.09 8.86
C LYS A 188 -16.38 3.73 9.26
N SER A 189 -16.51 5.06 9.12
CA SER A 189 -17.74 5.78 9.47
C SER A 189 -18.84 5.61 8.41
N SER A 190 -18.44 5.39 7.16
CA SER A 190 -19.34 5.40 6.00
C SER A 190 -19.58 4.01 5.42
N TYR A 191 -18.68 3.06 5.69
CA TYR A 191 -18.72 1.71 5.17
C TYR A 191 -18.60 0.69 6.30
N LYS A 192 -19.63 -0.15 6.44
CA LYS A 192 -19.71 -1.17 7.50
C LYS A 192 -18.71 -2.30 7.32
N TYR A 193 -18.37 -2.64 6.07
CA TYR A 193 -17.54 -3.79 5.76
C TYR A 193 -16.31 -3.38 4.96
N ILE A 194 -15.12 -3.66 5.49
CA ILE A 194 -13.82 -3.49 4.83
C ILE A 194 -13.00 -4.74 5.08
N TRP A 195 -12.69 -5.50 4.03
CA TRP A 195 -12.04 -6.81 4.18
C TRP A 195 -11.12 -7.14 3.00
N ILE A 196 -10.21 -8.09 3.25
CA ILE A 196 -9.41 -8.70 2.20
C ILE A 196 -10.01 -10.06 1.84
N ARG A 197 -9.98 -10.36 0.55
CA ARG A 197 -10.22 -11.70 0.01
C ARG A 197 -9.38 -11.88 -1.24
N GLU A 198 -8.68 -13.01 -1.33
CA GLU A 198 -7.87 -13.36 -2.51
C GLU A 198 -6.84 -12.26 -2.85
N GLY A 199 -6.19 -11.70 -1.82
CA GLY A 199 -5.22 -10.62 -2.00
C GLY A 199 -5.82 -9.32 -2.56
N ARG A 200 -7.14 -9.11 -2.47
CA ARG A 200 -7.82 -7.90 -2.95
C ARG A 200 -8.60 -7.24 -1.83
N LEU A 201 -8.51 -5.92 -1.76
CA LEU A 201 -9.25 -5.10 -0.81
C LEU A 201 -10.63 -4.77 -1.32
N PHE A 202 -11.64 -5.10 -0.52
CA PHE A 202 -13.04 -4.85 -0.80
C PHE A 202 -13.67 -4.02 0.29
N VAL A 203 -14.65 -3.22 -0.12
CA VAL A 203 -15.45 -2.39 0.76
C VAL A 203 -16.92 -2.44 0.35
N ARG A 204 -17.80 -2.38 1.35
CA ARG A 204 -19.25 -2.38 1.16
C ARG A 204 -19.91 -1.52 2.23
N LYS A 205 -20.83 -0.66 1.79
CA LYS A 205 -21.52 0.29 2.69
C LYS A 205 -22.39 -0.47 3.67
N ASN A 206 -23.40 -1.19 3.17
CA ASN A 206 -24.32 -2.03 3.95
C ASN A 206 -24.55 -3.38 3.23
N GLU A 207 -25.28 -4.30 3.86
CA GLU A 207 -25.61 -5.65 3.36
C GLU A 207 -26.36 -5.69 2.03
N ASN A 208 -26.93 -4.57 1.60
CA ASN A 208 -27.72 -4.44 0.37
C ASN A 208 -27.05 -3.56 -0.69
N THR A 209 -25.85 -3.03 -0.45
CA THR A 209 -25.17 -2.15 -1.42
C THR A 209 -24.19 -2.93 -2.29
N LYS A 210 -23.76 -2.31 -3.40
CA LYS A 210 -22.68 -2.85 -4.24
C LYS A 210 -21.36 -2.96 -3.45
N VAL A 211 -20.55 -3.96 -3.80
CA VAL A 211 -19.18 -4.12 -3.32
C VAL A 211 -18.23 -3.38 -4.26
N PHE A 212 -17.33 -2.60 -3.70
CA PHE A 212 -16.27 -1.91 -4.44
C PHE A 212 -14.92 -2.56 -4.14
N LYS A 213 -14.06 -2.65 -5.17
CA LYS A 213 -12.66 -3.05 -5.02
C LYS A 213 -11.83 -1.78 -4.90
N ILE A 214 -10.98 -1.71 -3.88
CA ILE A 214 -9.99 -0.64 -3.70
C ILE A 214 -8.65 -1.17 -4.23
N ARG A 215 -8.05 -0.45 -5.17
CA ARG A 215 -6.73 -0.74 -5.75
C ARG A 215 -5.71 0.31 -5.35
N THR A 216 -6.12 1.56 -5.18
CA THR A 216 -5.23 2.70 -4.92
C THR A 216 -5.75 3.58 -3.79
N GLN A 217 -4.93 4.53 -3.35
CA GLN A 217 -5.36 5.55 -2.40
C GLN A 217 -6.43 6.48 -3.00
N SER A 218 -6.35 6.76 -4.30
CA SER A 218 -7.34 7.58 -5.01
C SER A 218 -8.73 6.95 -4.98
N ASP A 219 -8.83 5.62 -4.97
CA ASP A 219 -10.11 4.92 -4.79
C ASP A 219 -10.72 5.20 -3.41
N ILE A 220 -9.90 5.27 -2.35
CA ILE A 220 -10.36 5.61 -0.99
C ILE A 220 -10.90 7.03 -0.95
N GLN A 221 -10.16 8.00 -1.52
CA GLN A 221 -10.56 9.40 -1.60
C GLN A 221 -11.88 9.57 -2.37
N SER A 222 -12.01 8.87 -3.50
CA SER A 222 -13.24 8.89 -4.32
C SER A 222 -14.44 8.30 -3.58
N LEU A 223 -14.23 7.25 -2.77
CA LEU A 223 -15.30 6.67 -1.96
C LEU A 223 -15.67 7.54 -0.76
N GLN A 224 -14.72 8.32 -0.23
CA GLN A 224 -14.94 9.26 0.86
C GLN A 224 -15.72 10.50 0.39
N SER A 225 -15.40 11.05 -0.79
CA SER A 225 -16.13 12.18 -1.37
C SER A 225 -17.58 11.84 -1.68
N ASN A 226 -17.83 10.64 -2.22
CA ASN A 226 -19.18 10.13 -2.50
C ASN A 226 -20.00 9.77 -1.24
N ALA A 227 -19.37 9.72 -0.07
CA ALA A 227 -20.03 9.38 1.19
C ALA A 227 -20.47 10.60 2.01
N LYS A 228 -19.94 11.79 1.70
CA LYS A 228 -20.41 13.08 2.22
C LYS A 228 -21.65 13.52 1.45
#